data_AF-A0A9W4PUA8-F1
#
_entry.id   AF-A0A9W4PUA8-F1
#
_cell.length_a   1.000
_cell.length_b   1.000
_cell.length_c   1.000
_cell.angle_alpha   90.00
_cell.angle_beta   90.00
_cell.angle_gamma   90.00
#
_symmetry.space_group_name_H-M   'P 1'
#
loop_
_entity.id
_entity.type
_entity.pdbx_description
1 polymer ?
#
loop_
_entity_poly.entity_id
_entity_poly.type
_entity_poly.pdbx_seq_one_letter_code
_entity_poly.pdbx_strand_id
1 'polypeptide(L)'
;MTANRRKPLLNAPTTSATLVIFPPARRLDFVTRHAEIVAGLSAAAGGKHVQVQLDIQVKAWRRKGITEERIDAARRELDGAIRAAVWKFVLLGRSG
;
A
#
# COMPACT_ATOMS: atom_id res chain seq x y z
N MET A 1 46.05 30.12 -22.31
CA MET A 1 44.99 29.19 -22.71
C MET A 1 44.90 28.10 -21.65
N THR A 2 43.97 28.23 -20.69
CA THR A 2 43.95 27.40 -19.47
C THR A 2 42.69 26.52 -19.50
N ALA A 3 42.88 25.23 -19.72
CA ALA A 3 41.80 24.26 -19.84
C ALA A 3 41.15 23.97 -18.47
N ASN A 4 39.93 24.45 -18.28
CA ASN A 4 39.12 24.17 -17.10
C ASN A 4 38.54 22.74 -17.19
N ARG A 5 39.30 21.73 -16.74
CA ARG A 5 38.80 20.36 -16.60
C ARG A 5 37.88 20.27 -15.39
N ARG A 6 36.56 20.45 -15.59
CA ARG A 6 35.58 19.99 -14.59
C ARG A 6 35.59 18.47 -14.57
N LYS A 7 36.22 17.89 -13.54
CA LYS A 7 36.08 16.47 -13.20
C LYS A 7 34.58 16.15 -13.10
N PRO A 8 34.07 15.12 -13.79
CA PRO A 8 32.70 14.67 -13.56
C PRO A 8 32.62 14.13 -12.13
N LEU A 9 31.60 14.56 -11.38
CA LEU A 9 31.26 14.00 -10.07
C LEU A 9 30.68 12.59 -10.29
N LEU A 10 31.53 11.64 -10.69
CA LEU A 10 31.21 10.22 -10.55
C LEU A 10 31.10 9.96 -9.04
N ASN A 11 29.95 9.43 -8.61
CA ASN A 11 29.69 8.81 -7.30
C ASN A 11 28.99 9.68 -6.23
N ALA A 12 28.11 10.62 -6.61
CA ALA A 12 27.07 11.00 -5.65
C ALA A 12 26.07 9.82 -5.55
N PRO A 13 25.81 9.26 -4.34
CA PRO A 13 24.75 8.26 -4.22
C PRO A 13 23.45 8.92 -4.63
N THR A 14 22.85 8.44 -5.73
CA THR A 14 21.52 8.87 -6.15
C THR A 14 20.55 8.38 -5.09
N THR A 15 20.26 9.21 -4.09
CA THR A 15 19.28 8.91 -3.06
C THR A 15 17.91 8.83 -3.73
N SER A 16 17.52 7.63 -4.15
CA SER A 16 16.22 7.39 -4.72
C SER A 16 15.20 7.33 -3.57
N ALA A 17 14.20 8.20 -3.63
CA ALA A 17 13.08 8.19 -2.70
C ALA A 17 11.85 7.60 -3.38
N THR A 18 11.32 6.50 -2.85
CA THR A 18 10.05 5.93 -3.34
C THR A 18 8.88 6.70 -2.75
N LEU A 19 8.16 7.44 -3.59
CA LEU A 19 6.91 8.07 -3.21
C LEU A 19 5.84 6.99 -2.97
N VAL A 20 5.29 6.95 -1.75
CA VAL A 20 4.21 6.04 -1.40
C VAL A 20 2.91 6.84 -1.32
N ILE A 21 1.95 6.48 -2.17
CA ILE A 21 0.62 7.11 -2.17
C ILE A 21 -0.07 6.79 -0.83
N PHE A 22 -0.46 7.84 -0.12
CA PHE A 22 -1.31 7.78 1.05
C PHE A 22 -2.64 8.47 0.75
N PRO A 23 -3.78 7.89 1.15
CA PRO A 23 -3.94 6.65 1.91
C PRO A 23 -3.76 5.38 1.04
N PRO A 24 -3.31 4.25 1.63
CA PRO A 24 -3.02 3.04 0.85
C PRO A 24 -4.21 2.41 0.13
N ALA A 25 -5.44 2.80 0.48
CA ALA A 25 -6.64 2.47 -0.29
C ALA A 25 -6.54 2.89 -1.77
N ARG A 26 -5.74 3.93 -2.08
CA ARG A 26 -5.51 4.41 -3.45
C ARG A 26 -4.48 3.58 -4.22
N ARG A 27 -3.75 2.67 -3.55
CA ARG A 27 -2.76 1.79 -4.18
C ARG A 27 -3.48 0.56 -4.72
N LEU A 28 -4.03 0.66 -5.92
CA LEU A 28 -4.89 -0.36 -6.52
C LEU A 28 -4.23 -1.74 -6.52
N ASP A 29 -2.97 -1.86 -6.93
CA ASP A 29 -2.24 -3.15 -6.93
C ASP A 29 -2.20 -3.80 -5.54
N PHE A 30 -2.03 -3.00 -4.50
CA PHE A 30 -2.01 -3.49 -3.11
C PHE A 30 -3.39 -4.00 -2.69
N VAL A 31 -4.44 -3.24 -3.01
CA VAL A 31 -5.84 -3.59 -2.71
C VAL A 31 -6.25 -4.86 -3.47
N THR A 32 -5.97 -4.91 -4.77
CA THR A 32 -6.28 -6.05 -5.64
C THR A 32 -5.59 -7.31 -5.14
N ARG A 33 -4.29 -7.26 -4.82
CA ARG A 33 -3.56 -8.42 -4.28
C ARG A 33 -4.16 -8.96 -2.98
N HIS A 34 -4.56 -8.08 -2.05
CA HIS A 34 -5.21 -8.53 -0.83
C HIS A 34 -6.58 -9.13 -1.09
N ALA A 35 -7.34 -8.53 -2.01
CA ALA A 35 -8.65 -9.03 -2.40
C ALA A 35 -8.58 -10.40 -3.06
N GLU A 36 -7.59 -10.67 -3.91
CA GLU A 36 -7.35 -12.00 -4.50
C GLU A 36 -7.06 -13.07 -3.46
N ILE A 37 -6.22 -12.76 -2.47
CA ILE A 37 -5.90 -13.68 -1.37
C ILE A 37 -7.18 -13.98 -0.58
N VAL A 38 -7.91 -12.93 -0.19
CA VAL A 38 -9.13 -13.04 0.62
C VAL A 38 -10.25 -13.77 -0.12
N ALA A 39 -10.40 -13.55 -1.42
CA ALA A 39 -11.39 -14.26 -2.25
C ALA A 39 -11.10 -15.77 -2.34
N GLY A 40 -9.85 -16.20 -2.12
CA GLY A 40 -9.48 -17.61 -2.03
C GLY A 40 -9.68 -18.25 -0.64
N LEU A 41 -10.08 -17.47 0.37
CA LEU A 41 -10.28 -17.94 1.74
C LEU A 41 -11.78 -18.12 2.06
N SER A 42 -12.08 -18.90 3.11
CA SER A 42 -13.42 -18.89 3.69
C SER A 42 -13.76 -17.51 4.27
N ALA A 43 -15.04 -17.14 4.33
CA ALA A 43 -15.46 -15.82 4.79
C ALA A 43 -14.88 -15.45 6.18
N ALA A 44 -14.87 -16.40 7.12
CA ALA A 44 -14.31 -16.19 8.46
C ALA A 44 -12.78 -16.00 8.43
N ALA A 45 -12.06 -16.80 7.64
CA ALA A 45 -10.61 -16.69 7.50
C ALA A 45 -10.20 -15.41 6.77
N GLY A 46 -10.94 -15.03 5.71
CA GLY A 46 -10.77 -13.81 4.95
C GLY A 46 -10.96 -12.56 5.82
N GLY A 47 -12.02 -12.52 6.63
CA GLY A 47 -12.26 -11.42 7.57
C GLY A 47 -11.11 -11.24 8.57
N LYS A 48 -10.61 -12.34 9.15
CA LYS A 48 -9.43 -12.30 10.03
C LYS A 48 -8.18 -11.83 9.30
N HIS A 49 -7.95 -12.30 8.08
CA HIS A 49 -6.80 -11.88 7.27
C HIS A 49 -6.80 -10.37 7.03
N VAL A 50 -7.93 -9.81 6.60
CA VAL A 50 -8.08 -8.35 6.39
C VAL A 50 -7.77 -7.59 7.69
N GLN A 51 -8.33 -8.03 8.81
CA GLN A 51 -8.10 -7.37 10.09
C GLN A 51 -6.63 -7.33 10.49
N VAL A 52 -5.92 -8.47 10.37
CA VAL A 52 -4.49 -8.55 10.68
C VAL A 52 -3.67 -7.60 9.80
N GLN A 53 -4.00 -7.51 8.50
CA GLN A 53 -3.29 -6.63 7.58
C GLN A 53 -3.53 -5.15 7.91
N LEU A 54 -4.75 -4.78 8.26
CA LEU A 54 -5.06 -3.42 8.72
C LEU A 54 -4.27 -3.08 10.00
N ASP A 55 -4.17 -4.00 10.95
CA ASP A 55 -3.42 -3.78 12.19
C ASP A 55 -1.92 -3.58 11.93
N ILE A 56 -1.35 -4.33 10.97
CA ILE A 56 0.04 -4.15 10.53
C ILE A 56 0.24 -2.76 9.90
N GLN A 57 -0.67 -2.33 9.03
CA GLN A 57 -0.59 -1.01 8.38
C GLN A 57 -0.72 0.12 9.40
N VAL A 58 -1.66 0.03 10.33
CA VAL A 58 -1.83 0.99 11.43
C VAL A 58 -0.53 1.11 12.24
N LYS A 59 0.06 -0.01 12.65
CA LYS A 59 1.35 -0.01 13.37
C LYS A 59 2.45 0.66 12.54
N ALA A 60 2.49 0.42 11.24
CA ALA A 60 3.47 1.05 10.35
C ALA A 60 3.25 2.56 10.20
N TRP A 61 2.01 3.02 10.09
CA TRP A 61 1.67 4.45 10.00
C TRP A 61 1.97 5.21 11.29
N ARG A 62 1.71 4.59 12.45
CA ARG A 62 2.12 5.14 13.77
C ARG A 62 3.61 5.37 13.84
N ARG A 63 4.41 4.38 13.43
CA ARG A 63 5.89 4.50 13.38
C ARG A 63 6.37 5.60 12.42
N LYS A 64 5.56 5.94 11.42
CA LYS A 64 5.84 7.03 10.46
C LYS A 64 5.34 8.40 10.95
N GLY A 65 4.78 8.49 12.16
CA GLY A 65 4.31 9.74 12.74
C GLY A 65 3.01 10.29 12.15
N ILE A 66 2.19 9.43 11.52
CA ILE A 66 0.86 9.84 11.05
C ILE A 66 -0.07 9.96 12.28
N THR A 67 -0.87 11.02 12.34
CA THR A 67 -1.80 11.25 13.47
C THR A 67 -2.89 10.18 13.53
N GLU A 68 -3.39 9.88 14.73
CA GLU A 68 -4.40 8.83 14.92
C GLU A 68 -5.69 9.12 14.13
N GLU A 69 -6.10 10.38 14.00
CA GLU A 69 -7.29 10.76 13.21
C GLU A 69 -7.11 10.40 11.74
N ARG A 70 -5.91 10.64 11.19
CA ARG A 70 -5.58 10.28 9.80
C ARG A 70 -5.44 8.78 9.62
N ILE A 71 -4.91 8.08 10.63
CA ILE A 71 -4.81 6.62 10.65
C ILE A 71 -6.20 5.98 10.65
N ASP A 72 -7.11 6.47 11.47
CA ASP A 72 -8.48 5.94 11.56
C ASP A 72 -9.24 6.11 10.25
N ALA A 73 -9.16 7.30 9.65
CA ALA A 73 -9.73 7.56 8.33
C ALA A 73 -9.14 6.63 7.26
N ALA A 74 -7.81 6.54 7.19
CA ALA A 74 -7.12 5.68 6.23
C ALA A 74 -7.39 4.19 6.44
N ARG A 75 -7.55 3.75 7.70
CA ARG A 75 -7.89 2.35 8.03
C ARG A 75 -9.27 1.99 7.51
N ARG A 76 -10.27 2.86 7.73
CA ARG A 76 -11.65 2.66 7.24
C ARG A 76 -11.70 2.65 5.72
N GLU A 77 -11.02 3.58 5.07
CA GLU A 77 -10.92 3.60 3.60
C GLU A 77 -10.27 2.33 3.05
N LEU A 78 -9.19 1.86 3.67
CA LEU A 78 -8.48 0.65 3.23
C LEU A 78 -9.32 -0.62 3.42
N ASP A 79 -9.98 -0.76 4.57
CA ASP A 79 -10.91 -1.87 4.83
C ASP A 79 -12.04 -1.90 3.78
N GLY A 80 -12.67 -0.75 3.55
CA GLY A 80 -13.73 -0.61 2.54
C GLY A 80 -13.25 -0.94 1.13
N ALA A 81 -12.06 -0.45 0.74
CA ALA A 81 -11.49 -0.71 -0.58
C ALA A 81 -11.18 -2.20 -0.80
N ILE A 82 -10.58 -2.88 0.19
CA ILE A 82 -10.30 -4.32 0.11
C ILE A 82 -11.60 -5.11 0.00
N ARG A 83 -12.59 -4.83 0.86
CA ARG A 83 -13.89 -5.54 0.81
C ARG A 83 -14.63 -5.32 -0.50
N ALA A 84 -14.64 -4.10 -1.02
CA ALA A 84 -15.23 -3.81 -2.32
C ALA A 84 -14.53 -4.56 -3.46
N ALA A 85 -13.19 -4.64 -3.42
CA ALA A 85 -12.42 -5.41 -4.40
C ALA A 85 -12.68 -6.93 -4.29
N VAL A 86 -12.83 -7.48 -3.08
CA VAL A 86 -13.23 -8.89 -2.88
C VAL A 86 -14.57 -9.16 -3.55
N TRP A 87 -15.56 -8.28 -3.37
CA TRP A 87 -16.86 -8.43 -4.03
C TRP A 87 -16.76 -8.41 -5.55
N LYS A 88 -15.86 -7.60 -6.13
CA LYS A 88 -15.61 -7.65 -7.58
C LYS A 88 -15.11 -9.04 -8.00
N PHE A 89 -14.16 -9.63 -7.27
CA PHE A 89 -13.69 -10.99 -7.57
C PHE A 89 -14.76 -12.06 -7.42
N VAL A 90 -15.62 -11.93 -6.41
CA VAL A 90 -16.72 -12.88 -6.18
C VAL A 90 -17.80 -12.77 -7.26
N LEU A 91 -18.17 -11.56 -7.66
CA LEU A 91 -19.28 -11.30 -8.59
C LEU A 91 -18.86 -11.44 -10.06
N LEU A 92 -17.66 -11.01 -10.42
CA LEU A 92 -17.19 -10.93 -11.81
C LEU A 92 -16.18 -12.03 -12.16
N GLY A 93 -15.75 -12.83 -11.17
CA GLY A 93 -14.66 -13.78 -11.32
C GLY A 93 -13.28 -13.11 -11.28
N ARG A 94 -12.23 -13.93 -11.40
CA ARG A 94 -10.85 -13.45 -11.56
C ARG A 94 -10.67 -12.94 -13.00
N SER A 95 -10.88 -11.66 -13.23
CA SER A 95 -10.35 -11.00 -14.43
C SER A 95 -8.87 -10.74 -14.18
N GLY A 96 -8.02 -11.57 -14.79
CA GLY A 96 -6.56 -11.44 -14.76
C GLY A 96 -6.04 -10.22 -15.51
#